data_AF-A0A950UXE8-F1
#
_entry.id   AF-A0A950UXE8-F1
#
_cell.length_a   1.000
_cell.length_b   1.000
_cell.length_c   1.000
_cell.angle_alpha   90.00
_cell.angle_beta   90.00
_cell.angle_gamma   90.00
#
_symmetry.space_group_name_H-M   'P 1'
#
loop_
_entity.id
_entity.type
_entity.pdbx_description
1 polymer ?
#
loop_
_entity_poly.entity_id
_entity_poly.type
_entity_poly.pdbx_seq_one_letter_code
_entity_poly.pdbx_strand_id
1 'polypeptide(L)'
;MKVSRFVFGLAVILSTALLASCGGGTGVAPGVSQTLVNHLTEHGPAALPQYFVEDLGTLGGAGGAGATAEAISNNGWIIGTSNLAGDTVNHSFVWRNGVMTDLGTLGGMNSNERGVLVSDRIGLVAGVSQTPRVDPLGEYWGAFTFYCNNNGPCDGYKNVVRGFAHRNGALVKLPTLGGNNGEAVGLNDRGQIVGYAEDRTPDYRCAPPQILDVEAVVWEPRSGDAERPYSAHALPPLAGDAVAMAGQINDGGQVVGTSSPTCAELFSTLNTHNVLWDHGSVVNMGNLGGVCCNTPVDINSGGEVVGYSGTAGNKTFHAFAWQKGHRMRDLGTLRNDKSSFGFGINDQGDIVGGSCGGTSFNFCTALIWRNGVMTDLNTRIKRGSAPLFLYFGNDINSEGEIAFYAFDPRKGEFRAAIGIPCDAEHARVKGCRNGLEGVDPVLERPRVVLPENLRAQFLRRVPLP
;
A
#
# COMPACT_ATOMS: atom_id res chain seq x y z
N MET A 1 -11.52 15.70 1.53
CA MET A 1 -12.01 14.42 1.02
C MET A 1 -10.78 13.63 0.71
N LYS A 2 -10.55 12.54 1.44
CA LYS A 2 -9.34 11.74 1.29
C LYS A 2 -9.36 11.00 -0.05
N VAL A 3 -8.52 11.46 -0.97
CA VAL A 3 -8.13 10.72 -2.18
C VAL A 3 -7.66 9.32 -1.84
N SER A 4 -7.88 8.40 -2.78
CA SER A 4 -7.64 6.97 -2.64
C SER A 4 -6.30 6.49 -3.15
N ARG A 5 -5.78 5.50 -2.42
CA ARG A 5 -4.35 5.33 -2.18
C ARG A 5 -3.98 3.86 -2.10
N PHE A 6 -2.71 3.58 -2.31
CA PHE A 6 -2.14 2.25 -2.19
C PHE A 6 -0.97 2.27 -1.21
N VAL A 7 -0.71 1.12 -0.58
CA VAL A 7 0.67 0.69 -0.29
C VAL A 7 0.87 -0.80 -0.52
N PHE A 8 1.99 -1.09 -1.20
CA PHE A 8 2.96 -2.17 -1.05
C PHE A 8 4.20 -1.77 -1.85
N GLY A 9 5.14 -1.10 -1.18
CA GLY A 9 6.21 -0.39 -1.87
C GLY A 9 7.41 -0.01 -1.02
N LEU A 10 7.74 -0.75 0.05
CA LEU A 10 9.06 -0.64 0.69
C LEU A 10 9.47 -1.92 1.44
N ALA A 11 10.10 -2.88 0.74
CA ALA A 11 10.95 -3.87 1.41
C ALA A 11 12.12 -4.42 0.57
N VAL A 12 13.30 -4.18 1.12
CA VAL A 12 14.42 -5.11 1.38
C VAL A 12 14.63 -6.32 0.46
N ILE A 13 15.80 -6.36 -0.17
CA ILE A 13 16.46 -7.63 -0.53
C ILE A 13 16.97 -8.30 0.75
N LEU A 14 16.25 -9.30 1.26
CA LEU A 14 16.78 -10.15 2.31
C LEU A 14 17.68 -11.23 1.69
N SER A 15 18.98 -10.94 1.60
CA SER A 15 19.96 -12.00 1.39
C SER A 15 19.90 -12.97 2.58
N THR A 16 19.99 -14.28 2.31
CA THR A 16 19.67 -15.36 3.25
C THR A 16 20.62 -15.49 4.46
N ALA A 17 21.45 -14.47 4.73
CA ALA A 17 22.46 -14.45 5.78
C ALA A 17 22.11 -13.60 7.02
N LEU A 18 21.13 -12.67 6.98
CA LEU A 18 20.92 -11.71 8.09
C LEU A 18 19.73 -11.98 9.05
N LEU A 19 18.77 -12.83 8.69
CA LEU A 19 17.69 -13.24 9.64
C LEU A 19 18.19 -14.04 10.85
N ALA A 20 19.45 -14.52 10.83
CA ALA A 20 20.02 -15.39 11.86
C ALA A 20 20.34 -14.72 13.21
N SER A 21 20.22 -13.39 13.32
CA SER A 21 20.51 -12.63 14.55
C SER A 21 19.29 -12.44 15.48
N CYS A 22 18.08 -12.67 14.98
CA CYS A 22 16.83 -12.33 15.67
C CYS A 22 16.14 -13.55 16.29
N GLY A 23 16.80 -14.21 17.25
CA GLY A 23 16.27 -15.41 17.90
C GLY A 23 16.80 -15.68 19.31
N GLY A 24 16.07 -15.26 20.33
CA GLY A 24 16.32 -15.65 21.73
C GLY A 24 15.97 -14.57 22.75
N GLY A 25 15.29 -14.97 23.84
CA GLY A 25 15.05 -14.10 25.01
C GLY A 25 13.58 -13.77 25.24
N THR A 26 12.94 -14.59 26.08
CA THR A 26 11.62 -14.37 26.68
C THR A 26 11.70 -13.28 27.75
N GLY A 27 10.87 -12.24 27.63
CA GLY A 27 10.68 -11.23 28.67
C GLY A 27 9.34 -10.56 28.50
N VAL A 28 8.43 -10.73 29.46
CA VAL A 28 7.13 -10.08 29.52
C VAL A 28 7.25 -8.89 30.47
N ALA A 29 6.74 -7.72 30.08
CA ALA A 29 6.60 -6.56 30.96
C ALA A 29 5.17 -5.98 30.81
N PRO A 30 4.57 -5.41 31.88
CA PRO A 30 3.11 -5.26 31.96
C PRO A 30 2.61 -3.80 31.91
N GLY A 31 1.29 -3.66 31.74
CA GLY A 31 0.51 -2.58 32.39
C GLY A 31 0.23 -1.33 31.56
N VAL A 32 -0.96 -1.26 30.99
CA VAL A 32 -1.54 -0.01 30.43
C VAL A 32 -2.04 0.87 31.57
N SER A 33 -1.77 2.18 31.52
CA SER A 33 -2.43 3.17 32.39
C SER A 33 -3.56 3.86 31.63
N GLN A 34 -4.80 3.71 32.12
CA GLN A 34 -5.98 4.46 31.68
C GLN A 34 -6.28 5.59 32.67
N THR A 35 -6.34 6.85 32.24
CA THR A 35 -7.24 7.87 32.85
C THR A 35 -7.45 9.08 31.93
N LEU A 36 -8.59 9.78 32.15
CA LEU A 36 -9.12 10.98 31.45
C LEU A 36 -9.64 10.73 30.03
N VAL A 37 -10.92 10.38 29.77
CA VAL A 37 -12.27 10.70 30.31
C VAL A 37 -12.99 11.86 29.60
N ASN A 38 -13.99 11.46 28.80
CA ASN A 38 -15.28 12.07 28.48
C ASN A 38 -15.42 13.59 28.30
N HIS A 39 -15.73 13.98 27.06
CA HIS A 39 -16.95 14.76 26.78
C HIS A 39 -17.42 14.47 25.34
N LEU A 40 -18.51 13.71 25.18
CA LEU A 40 -19.46 13.77 24.05
C LEU A 40 -20.74 12.98 24.44
N THR A 41 -21.87 13.29 23.81
CA THR A 41 -23.25 12.96 24.22
C THR A 41 -23.71 11.53 23.91
N GLU A 42 -24.44 10.91 24.87
CA GLU A 42 -25.45 9.83 24.83
C GLU A 42 -25.51 8.74 23.73
N HIS A 43 -24.47 8.56 22.93
CA HIS A 43 -24.25 7.36 22.14
C HIS A 43 -22.91 6.76 22.54
N GLY A 44 -22.93 5.53 23.09
CA GLY A 44 -21.72 4.73 23.21
C GLY A 44 -21.07 4.57 21.83
N PRO A 45 -19.75 4.34 21.75
CA PRO A 45 -19.04 4.29 20.47
C PRO A 45 -19.76 3.32 19.53
N ALA A 46 -20.22 3.83 18.39
CA ALA A 46 -21.06 3.08 17.47
C ALA A 46 -20.35 1.77 17.09
N ALA A 47 -21.01 0.64 17.34
CA ALA A 47 -20.42 -0.66 17.09
C ALA A 47 -20.06 -0.77 15.60
N LEU A 48 -18.81 -1.14 15.32
CA LEU A 48 -18.30 -1.34 13.96
C LEU A 48 -19.31 -2.20 13.17
N PRO A 49 -19.73 -1.81 11.95
CA PRO A 49 -20.72 -2.56 11.18
C PRO A 49 -20.22 -3.97 10.80
N GLN A 50 -21.11 -4.76 10.20
CA GLN A 50 -20.68 -5.91 9.39
C GLN A 50 -20.39 -5.42 7.97
N TYR A 51 -19.45 -6.05 7.27
CA TYR A 51 -19.10 -5.72 5.89
C TYR A 51 -19.67 -6.76 4.93
N PHE A 52 -20.42 -6.31 3.92
CA PHE A 52 -20.74 -7.14 2.76
C PHE A 52 -19.51 -7.17 1.84
N VAL A 53 -18.93 -8.35 1.62
CA VAL A 53 -17.76 -8.52 0.76
C VAL A 53 -18.19 -8.95 -0.65
N GLU A 54 -17.82 -8.15 -1.64
CA GLU A 54 -18.01 -8.42 -3.07
C GLU A 54 -16.67 -8.77 -3.73
N ASP A 55 -16.69 -9.81 -4.57
CA ASP A 55 -15.57 -10.30 -5.36
C ASP A 55 -15.56 -9.60 -6.72
N LEU A 56 -14.50 -8.85 -7.03
CA LEU A 56 -14.43 -7.99 -8.22
C LEU A 56 -14.08 -8.76 -9.51
N GLY A 57 -13.63 -10.02 -9.41
CA GLY A 57 -13.18 -10.81 -10.55
C GLY A 57 -11.66 -10.82 -10.76
N THR A 58 -11.24 -11.07 -12.00
CA THR A 58 -9.84 -10.99 -12.51
C THR A 58 -9.88 -10.58 -13.99
N LEU A 59 -8.74 -10.16 -14.57
CA LEU A 59 -8.58 -9.93 -16.01
C LEU A 59 -8.40 -11.24 -16.83
N GLY A 60 -8.87 -12.38 -16.31
CA GLY A 60 -8.83 -13.68 -16.97
C GLY A 60 -7.66 -14.59 -16.57
N GLY A 61 -6.70 -14.10 -15.76
CA GLY A 61 -5.73 -14.95 -15.08
C GLY A 61 -6.39 -15.92 -14.08
N ALA A 62 -5.83 -17.13 -13.99
CA ALA A 62 -6.35 -18.27 -13.26
C ALA A 62 -5.20 -19.02 -12.55
N GLY A 63 -4.57 -18.34 -11.59
CA GLY A 63 -3.53 -18.93 -10.76
C GLY A 63 -3.07 -18.05 -9.61
N GLY A 64 -3.03 -18.64 -8.41
CA GLY A 64 -2.29 -18.19 -7.24
C GLY A 64 -2.42 -16.71 -6.88
N ALA A 65 -1.62 -15.85 -7.49
CA ALA A 65 -1.57 -14.43 -7.23
C ALA A 65 -2.67 -13.58 -7.91
N GLY A 66 -3.43 -14.15 -8.87
CA GLY A 66 -4.77 -13.70 -9.32
C GLY A 66 -4.99 -12.20 -9.51
N ALA A 67 -5.70 -11.56 -8.57
CA ALA A 67 -5.97 -10.13 -8.55
C ALA A 67 -5.92 -9.52 -7.13
N THR A 68 -5.65 -8.22 -7.04
CA THR A 68 -5.65 -7.43 -5.80
C THR A 68 -6.51 -6.17 -5.96
N ALA A 69 -7.14 -5.68 -4.91
CA ALA A 69 -7.68 -4.31 -4.87
C ALA A 69 -6.69 -3.45 -4.08
N GLU A 70 -6.15 -2.41 -4.70
CA GLU A 70 -5.04 -1.61 -4.17
C GLU A 70 -5.49 -0.28 -3.56
N ALA A 71 -6.48 0.36 -4.18
CA ALA A 71 -6.98 1.69 -3.81
C ALA A 71 -8.50 1.76 -4.03
N ILE A 72 -9.26 2.44 -3.14
CA ILE A 72 -10.72 2.69 -3.29
C ILE A 72 -11.11 4.15 -3.06
N SER A 73 -11.57 4.83 -4.11
CA SER A 73 -11.98 6.25 -4.04
C SER A 73 -13.36 6.48 -3.44
N ASN A 74 -13.60 7.72 -2.99
CA ASN A 74 -14.90 8.20 -2.51
C ASN A 74 -16.00 8.22 -3.59
N ASN A 75 -15.64 7.98 -4.87
CA ASN A 75 -16.59 7.82 -5.97
C ASN A 75 -16.85 6.35 -6.35
N GLY A 76 -16.30 5.40 -5.59
CA GLY A 76 -16.45 3.95 -5.77
C GLY A 76 -15.60 3.34 -6.89
N TRP A 77 -14.63 4.06 -7.47
CA TRP A 77 -13.64 3.43 -8.35
C TRP A 77 -12.61 2.71 -7.49
N ILE A 78 -12.36 1.44 -7.83
CA ILE A 78 -11.32 0.61 -7.22
C ILE A 78 -10.26 0.39 -8.27
N ILE A 79 -9.00 0.62 -7.94
CA ILE A 79 -7.88 0.28 -8.82
C ILE A 79 -7.06 -0.83 -8.16
N GLY A 80 -6.41 -1.63 -8.97
CA GLY A 80 -5.55 -2.70 -8.50
C GLY A 80 -4.91 -3.45 -9.65
N THR A 81 -4.36 -4.61 -9.37
CA THR A 81 -3.52 -5.35 -10.31
C THR A 81 -4.06 -6.75 -10.51
N SER A 82 -4.02 -7.25 -11.75
CA SER A 82 -4.55 -8.57 -12.08
C SER A 82 -3.78 -9.22 -13.23
N ASN A 83 -3.64 -10.54 -13.13
CA ASN A 83 -3.06 -11.34 -14.20
C ASN A 83 -4.00 -11.40 -15.41
N LEU A 84 -3.42 -11.28 -16.61
CA LEU A 84 -4.08 -11.65 -17.84
C LEU A 84 -4.17 -13.19 -17.99
N ALA A 85 -5.03 -13.65 -18.90
CA ALA A 85 -5.16 -15.07 -19.21
C ALA A 85 -3.82 -15.74 -19.56
N GLY A 86 -3.53 -16.86 -18.90
CA GLY A 86 -2.24 -17.58 -18.99
C GLY A 86 -1.23 -17.20 -17.90
N ASP A 87 -1.52 -16.17 -17.09
CA ASP A 87 -0.75 -15.78 -15.90
C ASP A 87 0.73 -15.47 -16.17
N THR A 88 1.06 -15.07 -17.42
CA THR A 88 2.39 -14.65 -17.85
C THR A 88 2.63 -13.15 -17.79
N VAL A 89 1.57 -12.35 -17.60
CA VAL A 89 1.61 -10.88 -17.58
C VAL A 89 0.64 -10.34 -16.52
N ASN A 90 1.05 -9.28 -15.84
CA ASN A 90 0.24 -8.57 -14.85
C ASN A 90 -0.02 -7.13 -15.28
N HIS A 91 -1.28 -6.72 -15.22
CA HIS A 91 -1.78 -5.43 -15.66
C HIS A 91 -2.58 -4.75 -14.56
N SER A 92 -2.50 -3.42 -14.53
CA SER A 92 -3.35 -2.56 -13.73
C SER A 92 -4.78 -2.54 -14.29
N PHE A 93 -5.80 -2.64 -13.44
CA PHE A 93 -7.20 -2.49 -13.81
C PHE A 93 -7.87 -1.34 -13.06
N VAL A 94 -8.86 -0.69 -13.69
CA VAL A 94 -9.87 0.10 -12.99
C VAL A 94 -11.19 -0.69 -12.95
N TRP A 95 -11.74 -0.87 -11.75
CA TRP A 95 -13.08 -1.39 -11.55
C TRP A 95 -14.03 -0.24 -11.23
N ARG A 96 -15.15 -0.21 -11.94
CA ARG A 96 -16.21 0.79 -11.75
C ARG A 96 -17.56 0.19 -12.10
N ASN A 97 -18.56 0.37 -11.24
CA ASN A 97 -19.95 -0.04 -11.49
C ASN A 97 -20.11 -1.51 -11.92
N GLY A 98 -19.34 -2.43 -11.32
CA GLY A 98 -19.37 -3.86 -11.68
C GLY A 98 -18.50 -4.26 -12.88
N VAL A 99 -17.77 -3.33 -13.51
CA VAL A 99 -16.94 -3.59 -14.69
C VAL A 99 -15.46 -3.39 -14.36
N MET A 100 -14.67 -4.47 -14.45
CA MET A 100 -13.21 -4.43 -14.43
C MET A 100 -12.69 -4.11 -15.84
N THR A 101 -11.84 -3.09 -15.96
CA THR A 101 -11.27 -2.60 -17.23
C THR A 101 -9.76 -2.59 -17.13
N ASP A 102 -9.08 -3.27 -18.04
CA ASP A 102 -7.62 -3.23 -18.20
C ASP A 102 -7.16 -1.81 -18.60
N LEU A 103 -6.14 -1.27 -17.92
CA LEU A 103 -5.54 0.03 -18.23
C LEU A 103 -4.40 -0.07 -19.26
N GLY A 104 -3.90 -1.27 -19.55
CA GLY A 104 -2.79 -1.51 -20.47
C GLY A 104 -1.43 -1.06 -19.91
N THR A 105 -0.47 -0.84 -20.79
CA THR A 105 0.93 -0.51 -20.44
C THR A 105 1.47 0.65 -21.27
N LEU A 106 2.65 1.17 -20.90
CA LEU A 106 3.43 2.10 -21.72
C LEU A 106 4.19 1.40 -22.87
N GLY A 107 3.64 0.28 -23.36
CA GLY A 107 4.16 -0.55 -24.46
C GLY A 107 5.11 -1.68 -24.02
N GLY A 108 5.48 -1.76 -22.74
CA GLY A 108 6.14 -2.94 -22.16
C GLY A 108 5.16 -4.06 -21.83
N MET A 109 5.64 -5.14 -21.21
CA MET A 109 4.79 -6.29 -20.89
C MET A 109 3.83 -6.02 -19.72
N ASN A 110 4.31 -5.41 -18.63
CA ASN A 110 3.53 -5.29 -17.38
C ASN A 110 3.16 -3.85 -17.03
N SER A 111 2.03 -3.68 -16.32
CA SER A 111 1.68 -2.46 -15.60
C SER A 111 1.31 -2.78 -14.15
N ASN A 112 2.04 -2.12 -13.28
CA ASN A 112 2.07 -2.13 -11.82
C ASN A 112 1.96 -3.47 -11.08
N GLU A 113 2.86 -3.69 -10.11
CA GLU A 113 2.56 -4.45 -8.89
C GLU A 113 2.78 -3.56 -7.63
N ARG A 114 2.95 -2.24 -7.81
CA ARG A 114 3.30 -1.23 -6.81
C ARG A 114 2.51 0.07 -6.93
N GLY A 115 1.18 -0.02 -6.98
CA GLY A 115 0.35 1.10 -6.56
C GLY A 115 -0.29 1.86 -7.67
N VAL A 116 -1.46 1.38 -8.03
CA VAL A 116 -2.37 2.14 -8.87
C VAL A 116 -3.29 2.99 -7.99
N LEU A 117 -3.35 4.28 -8.29
CA LEU A 117 -3.87 5.35 -7.44
C LEU A 117 -5.10 5.96 -8.11
N VAL A 118 -6.07 6.50 -7.35
CA VAL A 118 -7.24 7.15 -7.95
C VAL A 118 -7.73 8.36 -7.18
N SER A 119 -7.84 9.48 -7.90
CA SER A 119 -8.47 10.71 -7.43
C SER A 119 -9.97 10.52 -7.23
N ASP A 120 -10.54 11.09 -6.17
CA ASP A 120 -11.99 11.07 -5.97
C ASP A 120 -12.72 11.97 -6.97
N ARG A 121 -12.13 13.13 -7.29
CA ARG A 121 -12.84 14.22 -7.96
C ARG A 121 -12.54 14.35 -9.44
N ILE A 122 -11.29 14.09 -9.87
CA ILE A 122 -10.83 14.47 -11.21
C ILE A 122 -10.76 13.30 -12.21
N GLY A 123 -11.08 12.08 -11.77
CA GLY A 123 -11.05 10.86 -12.60
C GLY A 123 -9.65 10.50 -13.11
N LEU A 124 -8.61 10.95 -12.40
CA LEU A 124 -7.21 10.65 -12.67
C LEU A 124 -6.83 9.35 -11.96
N VAL A 125 -6.22 8.45 -12.72
CA VAL A 125 -5.52 7.27 -12.21
C VAL A 125 -4.02 7.47 -12.41
N ALA A 126 -3.18 7.02 -11.49
CA ALA A 126 -1.72 7.07 -11.64
C ALA A 126 -1.10 5.75 -11.18
N GLY A 127 0.13 5.45 -11.61
CA GLY A 127 0.81 4.22 -11.23
C GLY A 127 2.07 3.99 -12.07
N VAL A 128 2.58 2.76 -12.14
CA VAL A 128 3.86 2.43 -12.80
C VAL A 128 3.67 1.45 -13.95
N SER A 129 4.40 1.60 -15.05
CA SER A 129 4.40 0.66 -16.17
C SER A 129 5.75 0.52 -16.86
N GLN A 130 6.02 -0.68 -17.39
CA GLN A 130 7.16 -0.95 -18.25
C GLN A 130 6.98 -0.29 -19.62
N THR A 131 8.08 0.23 -20.18
CA THR A 131 8.16 0.64 -21.60
C THR A 131 8.81 -0.47 -22.43
N PRO A 132 8.67 -0.50 -23.78
CA PRO A 132 9.29 -1.55 -24.60
C PRO A 132 10.82 -1.42 -24.72
N ARG A 133 11.43 -0.38 -24.14
CA ARG A 133 12.88 -0.13 -24.24
C ARG A 133 13.61 -0.83 -23.10
N VAL A 134 14.70 -1.51 -23.44
CA VAL A 134 15.70 -1.97 -22.46
C VAL A 134 16.42 -0.75 -21.88
N ASP A 135 16.72 -0.79 -20.59
CA ASP A 135 17.51 0.20 -19.87
C ASP A 135 18.94 0.24 -20.44
N PRO A 136 19.42 1.41 -20.91
CA PRO A 136 20.71 1.52 -21.58
C PRO A 136 21.91 1.39 -20.64
N LEU A 137 21.71 1.52 -19.32
CA LEU A 137 22.74 1.33 -18.29
C LEU A 137 22.70 -0.09 -17.70
N GLY A 138 21.67 -0.89 -18.02
CA GLY A 138 21.50 -2.24 -17.51
C GLY A 138 20.97 -2.28 -16.08
N GLU A 139 20.40 -1.17 -15.61
CA GLU A 139 19.80 -1.05 -14.28
C GLU A 139 18.57 -1.95 -14.17
N TYR A 140 18.42 -2.63 -13.03
CA TYR A 140 17.31 -3.56 -12.78
C TYR A 140 16.22 -2.90 -11.94
N TRP A 141 15.86 -1.66 -12.28
CA TRP A 141 14.83 -0.89 -11.59
C TRP A 141 13.51 -1.67 -11.47
N GLY A 142 13.09 -2.30 -12.59
CA GLY A 142 11.89 -3.11 -12.65
C GLY A 142 11.93 -4.41 -11.85
N ALA A 143 13.09 -4.85 -11.33
CA ALA A 143 13.21 -6.07 -10.52
C ALA A 143 12.45 -6.01 -9.20
N PHE A 144 12.19 -4.79 -8.74
CA PHE A 144 11.44 -4.54 -7.53
C PHE A 144 9.93 -4.37 -7.81
N THR A 145 9.56 -3.91 -9.00
CA THR A 145 8.22 -3.37 -9.28
C THR A 145 7.35 -4.29 -10.16
N PHE A 146 7.93 -5.33 -10.77
CA PHE A 146 7.24 -6.24 -11.69
C PHE A 146 7.74 -7.68 -11.54
N TYR A 147 7.36 -8.38 -10.47
CA TYR A 147 7.89 -9.71 -10.18
C TYR A 147 7.43 -10.76 -11.19
N CYS A 148 8.37 -11.62 -11.60
CA CYS A 148 8.04 -12.76 -12.45
C CYS A 148 7.00 -13.66 -11.79
N ASN A 149 5.86 -13.82 -12.47
CA ASN A 149 5.05 -15.03 -12.35
C ASN A 149 5.89 -16.27 -12.66
N ASN A 150 5.49 -17.43 -12.14
CA ASN A 150 6.33 -18.64 -12.14
C ASN A 150 6.57 -19.28 -13.52
N ASN A 151 5.98 -18.76 -14.60
CA ASN A 151 5.91 -19.43 -15.91
C ASN A 151 6.45 -18.60 -17.09
N GLY A 152 6.83 -17.33 -16.90
CA GLY A 152 7.32 -16.44 -17.97
C GLY A 152 8.83 -16.14 -17.90
N PRO A 153 9.48 -15.74 -19.02
CA PRO A 153 10.87 -15.31 -19.01
C PRO A 153 11.05 -13.95 -18.29
N CYS A 154 12.01 -13.89 -17.38
CA CYS A 154 12.30 -12.73 -16.52
C CYS A 154 13.06 -11.58 -17.23
N ASP A 155 12.65 -11.23 -18.46
CA ASP A 155 13.32 -10.19 -19.24
C ASP A 155 12.81 -8.77 -18.95
N GLY A 156 11.59 -8.61 -18.42
CA GLY A 156 10.96 -7.31 -18.12
C GLY A 156 11.69 -6.46 -17.07
N TYR A 157 12.55 -7.07 -16.25
CA TYR A 157 13.38 -6.35 -15.27
C TYR A 157 14.41 -5.41 -15.90
N LYS A 158 14.79 -5.70 -17.15
CA LYS A 158 15.74 -4.91 -17.93
C LYS A 158 15.05 -3.76 -18.65
N ASN A 159 13.73 -3.61 -18.56
CA ASN A 159 12.99 -2.57 -19.25
C ASN A 159 12.91 -1.28 -18.43
N VAL A 160 13.06 -0.16 -19.14
CA VAL A 160 12.86 1.20 -18.63
C VAL A 160 11.46 1.31 -17.99
N VAL A 161 11.42 1.73 -16.72
CA VAL A 161 10.21 1.82 -15.88
C VAL A 161 9.73 3.26 -15.76
N ARG A 162 8.42 3.52 -15.92
CA ARG A 162 7.86 4.87 -15.81
C ARG A 162 6.59 4.91 -14.98
N GLY A 163 6.51 5.93 -14.12
CA GLY A 163 5.25 6.48 -13.66
C GLY A 163 4.36 6.92 -14.84
N PHE A 164 3.06 6.70 -14.73
CA PHE A 164 2.05 7.15 -15.67
C PHE A 164 0.92 7.91 -14.96
N ALA A 165 0.25 8.75 -15.74
CA ALA A 165 -1.01 9.39 -15.41
C ALA A 165 -2.04 8.98 -16.48
N HIS A 166 -3.09 8.27 -16.08
CA HIS A 166 -4.18 7.84 -16.94
C HIS A 166 -5.43 8.70 -16.72
N ARG A 167 -5.93 9.33 -17.78
CA ARG A 167 -7.18 10.10 -17.75
C ARG A 167 -7.92 9.97 -19.07
N ASN A 168 -9.24 9.78 -19.01
CA ASN A 168 -10.12 9.70 -20.19
C ASN A 168 -9.68 8.66 -21.26
N GLY A 169 -9.07 7.54 -20.86
CA GLY A 169 -8.59 6.49 -21.77
C GLY A 169 -7.17 6.71 -22.33
N ALA A 170 -6.48 7.79 -21.95
CA ALA A 170 -5.12 8.08 -22.38
C ALA A 170 -4.11 7.83 -21.25
N LEU A 171 -3.13 6.95 -21.51
CA LEU A 171 -1.93 6.78 -20.68
C LEU A 171 -0.88 7.84 -21.04
N VAL A 172 -0.55 8.72 -20.09
CA VAL A 172 0.53 9.70 -20.22
C VAL A 172 1.73 9.27 -19.38
N LYS A 173 2.89 9.17 -20.00
CA LYS A 173 4.18 8.91 -19.33
C LYS A 173 4.65 10.13 -18.53
N LEU A 174 4.97 9.96 -17.25
CA LEU A 174 5.56 11.01 -16.42
C LEU A 174 7.06 11.22 -16.75
N PRO A 175 7.58 12.46 -16.64
CA PRO A 175 9.00 12.74 -16.83
C PRO A 175 9.85 12.26 -15.63
N THR A 176 11.13 11.97 -15.85
CA THR A 176 12.13 11.77 -14.78
C THR A 176 12.84 13.08 -14.47
N LEU A 177 13.74 13.11 -13.47
CA LEU A 177 14.60 14.28 -13.22
C LEU A 177 15.75 14.40 -14.22
N GLY A 178 15.97 13.35 -15.01
CA GLY A 178 16.86 13.34 -16.16
C GLY A 178 17.37 11.96 -16.53
N GLY A 179 17.20 10.98 -15.64
CA GLY A 179 17.63 9.60 -15.77
C GLY A 179 16.63 8.68 -16.47
N ASN A 180 16.91 7.38 -16.36
CA ASN A 180 16.25 6.34 -17.10
C ASN A 180 14.98 5.80 -16.45
N ASN A 181 14.69 6.01 -15.16
CA ASN A 181 13.58 5.35 -14.44
C ASN A 181 12.83 6.27 -13.45
N GLY A 182 11.64 5.84 -13.02
CA GLY A 182 10.87 6.50 -11.95
C GLY A 182 9.47 5.93 -11.76
N GLU A 183 8.92 6.06 -10.56
CA GLU A 183 7.70 5.42 -10.07
C GLU A 183 6.74 6.41 -9.39
N ALA A 184 5.46 6.32 -9.73
CA ALA A 184 4.39 7.07 -9.10
C ALA A 184 3.68 6.18 -8.06
N VAL A 185 3.64 6.63 -6.80
CA VAL A 185 3.12 5.86 -5.65
C VAL A 185 2.15 6.65 -4.74
N GLY A 186 2.02 7.97 -4.92
CA GLY A 186 1.00 8.78 -4.24
C GLY A 186 0.30 9.78 -5.18
N LEU A 187 -0.93 10.17 -4.86
CA LEU A 187 -1.79 11.05 -5.66
C LEU A 187 -2.76 11.85 -4.77
N ASN A 188 -3.07 13.09 -5.15
CA ASN A 188 -4.12 13.90 -4.53
C ASN A 188 -5.14 14.47 -5.54
N ASP A 189 -6.21 15.10 -5.04
CA ASP A 189 -7.33 15.57 -5.87
C ASP A 189 -7.01 16.87 -6.62
N ARG A 190 -5.85 17.49 -6.31
CA ARG A 190 -5.25 18.57 -7.09
C ARG A 190 -4.56 18.06 -8.36
N GLY A 191 -4.45 16.74 -8.52
CA GLY A 191 -3.78 16.08 -9.63
C GLY A 191 -2.26 16.04 -9.51
N GLN A 192 -1.72 16.32 -8.32
CA GLN A 192 -0.30 16.15 -8.02
C GLN A 192 -0.02 14.68 -7.73
N ILE A 193 1.00 14.13 -8.37
CA ILE A 193 1.45 12.75 -8.19
C ILE A 193 2.79 12.81 -7.47
N VAL A 194 3.09 11.85 -6.58
CA VAL A 194 4.39 11.76 -5.89
C VAL A 194 5.00 10.37 -6.00
N GLY A 195 6.31 10.31 -5.80
CA GLY A 195 7.07 9.07 -5.74
C GLY A 195 8.56 9.31 -5.80
N TYR A 196 9.26 8.63 -6.70
CA TYR A 196 10.70 8.78 -6.86
C TYR A 196 11.15 8.56 -8.31
N ALA A 197 12.24 9.20 -8.72
CA ALA A 197 12.78 9.06 -10.08
C ALA A 197 14.28 9.35 -10.14
N GLU A 198 14.92 8.83 -11.19
CA GLU A 198 16.34 9.03 -11.43
C GLU A 198 16.66 10.42 -11.98
N ASP A 199 17.79 10.96 -11.51
CA ASP A 199 18.45 12.15 -12.06
C ASP A 199 19.53 11.74 -13.09
N ARG A 200 20.54 12.58 -13.38
CA ARG A 200 21.64 12.25 -14.32
C ARG A 200 22.95 11.89 -13.63
N THR A 201 22.97 11.83 -12.31
CA THR A 201 24.17 11.74 -11.48
C THR A 201 24.39 10.27 -11.11
N PRO A 202 25.57 9.68 -11.40
CA PRO A 202 25.85 8.33 -10.92
C PRO A 202 26.12 8.31 -9.40
N ASP A 203 25.38 7.51 -8.64
CA ASP A 203 25.69 7.21 -7.23
C ASP A 203 26.08 5.73 -7.02
N TYR A 204 27.38 5.47 -6.99
CA TYR A 204 27.94 4.15 -6.71
C TYR A 204 27.82 3.70 -5.23
N ARG A 205 27.16 4.48 -4.37
CA ARG A 205 26.70 4.04 -3.03
C ARG A 205 25.33 3.35 -3.09
N CYS A 206 24.66 3.35 -4.25
CA CYS A 206 23.52 2.48 -4.50
C CYS A 206 23.95 0.99 -4.55
N ALA A 207 23.03 0.09 -4.23
CA ALA A 207 23.26 -1.34 -4.40
C ALA A 207 23.26 -1.72 -5.90
N PRO A 208 24.32 -2.37 -6.44
CA PRO A 208 24.32 -2.79 -7.83
C PRO A 208 23.13 -3.71 -8.17
N PRO A 209 22.54 -3.60 -9.37
CA PRO A 209 23.06 -2.88 -10.54
C PRO A 209 22.55 -1.43 -10.69
N GLN A 210 22.01 -0.79 -9.64
CA GLN A 210 21.65 0.63 -9.70
C GLN A 210 22.90 1.49 -9.92
N ILE A 211 22.81 2.49 -10.81
CA ILE A 211 23.92 3.37 -11.22
C ILE A 211 23.55 4.84 -11.01
N LEU A 212 22.37 5.28 -11.45
CA LEU A 212 21.90 6.65 -11.30
C LEU A 212 21.30 6.89 -9.90
N ASP A 213 21.45 8.10 -9.40
CA ASP A 213 20.91 8.53 -8.10
C ASP A 213 19.38 8.69 -8.17
N VAL A 214 18.74 8.55 -7.02
CA VAL A 214 17.29 8.38 -6.89
C VAL A 214 16.72 9.41 -5.94
N GLU A 215 15.85 10.28 -6.45
CA GLU A 215 15.29 11.37 -5.65
C GLU A 215 13.81 11.19 -5.42
N ALA A 216 13.31 11.68 -4.28
CA ALA A 216 11.89 11.85 -4.04
C ALA A 216 11.34 12.93 -4.99
N VAL A 217 10.18 12.71 -5.59
CA VAL A 217 9.63 13.59 -6.64
C VAL A 217 8.16 13.93 -6.40
N VAL A 218 7.81 15.19 -6.68
CA VAL A 218 6.44 15.62 -6.99
C VAL A 218 6.33 15.90 -8.48
N TRP A 219 5.33 15.29 -9.13
CA TRP A 219 4.88 15.63 -10.47
C TRP A 219 3.72 16.61 -10.39
N GLU A 220 4.01 17.87 -10.71
CA GLU A 220 3.04 18.96 -10.77
C GLU A 220 2.31 18.99 -12.12
N PRO A 221 0.97 19.02 -12.16
CA PRO A 221 0.22 19.12 -13.41
C PRO A 221 0.41 20.50 -14.07
N ARG A 222 0.65 20.52 -15.38
CA ARG A 222 0.94 21.72 -16.17
C ARG A 222 -0.30 22.15 -16.96
N SER A 223 -0.81 23.35 -16.68
CA SER A 223 -1.88 23.95 -17.47
C SER A 223 -1.39 24.37 -18.86
N GLY A 224 -2.03 23.90 -19.92
CA GLY A 224 -1.84 24.40 -21.29
C GLY A 224 -0.74 23.72 -22.13
N ASP A 225 0.03 22.78 -21.57
CA ASP A 225 0.95 21.92 -22.33
C ASP A 225 0.37 20.50 -22.41
N ALA A 226 -0.38 20.22 -23.48
CA ALA A 226 -1.04 18.91 -23.67
C ALA A 226 -0.05 17.78 -24.02
N GLU A 227 1.14 18.11 -24.54
CA GLU A 227 2.19 17.14 -24.87
C GLU A 227 3.02 16.77 -23.65
N ARG A 228 3.20 17.71 -22.70
CA ARG A 228 3.88 17.51 -21.42
C ARG A 228 3.00 18.04 -20.28
N PRO A 229 1.93 17.33 -19.90
CA PRO A 229 1.00 17.80 -18.87
C PRO A 229 1.52 17.68 -17.44
N TYR A 230 2.79 17.30 -17.23
CA TYR A 230 3.44 17.19 -15.92
C TYR A 230 4.88 17.72 -15.95
N SER A 231 5.34 18.26 -14.83
CA SER A 231 6.77 18.52 -14.55
C SER A 231 7.18 17.86 -13.23
N ALA A 232 8.31 17.17 -13.24
CA ALA A 232 8.93 16.60 -12.05
C ALA A 232 9.72 17.67 -11.28
N HIS A 233 9.60 17.66 -9.96
CA HIS A 233 10.37 18.49 -9.02
C HIS A 233 10.88 17.60 -7.88
N ALA A 234 12.17 17.67 -7.58
CA ALA A 234 12.77 16.90 -6.49
C ALA A 234 12.33 17.44 -5.11
N LEU A 235 12.14 16.54 -4.16
CA LEU A 235 11.95 16.83 -2.74
C LEU A 235 13.27 16.52 -2.00
N PRO A 236 13.83 17.46 -1.23
CA PRO A 236 15.13 17.25 -0.59
C PRO A 236 15.05 16.17 0.50
N PRO A 237 16.11 15.38 0.71
CA PRO A 237 16.19 14.45 1.84
C PRO A 237 16.22 15.19 3.18
N LEU A 238 16.10 14.44 4.29
CA LEU A 238 16.30 14.98 5.63
C LEU A 238 17.72 15.56 5.78
N ALA A 239 17.87 16.62 6.56
CA ALA A 239 19.19 17.23 6.77
C ALA A 239 20.20 16.22 7.38
N GLY A 240 21.21 15.84 6.59
CA GLY A 240 22.22 14.84 6.94
C GLY A 240 22.09 13.52 6.19
N ASP A 241 20.92 13.26 5.60
CA ASP A 241 20.68 12.14 4.69
C ASP A 241 21.09 12.51 3.25
N ALA A 242 21.33 11.50 2.41
CA ALA A 242 21.77 11.69 1.03
C ALA A 242 20.64 11.53 0.01
N VAL A 243 19.57 10.81 0.35
CA VAL A 243 18.61 10.25 -0.62
C VAL A 243 17.22 10.12 0.02
N ALA A 244 16.15 10.17 -0.77
CA ALA A 244 14.78 9.97 -0.26
C ALA A 244 13.82 9.39 -1.31
N MET A 245 12.66 8.91 -0.85
CA MET A 245 11.50 8.52 -1.67
C MET A 245 10.23 9.10 -1.07
N ALA A 246 9.37 9.70 -1.88
CA ALA A 246 8.00 10.00 -1.46
C ALA A 246 7.13 8.74 -1.55
N GLY A 247 6.23 8.55 -0.58
CA GLY A 247 5.27 7.45 -0.52
C GLY A 247 3.83 7.91 -0.78
N GLN A 248 3.39 9.01 -0.14
CA GLN A 248 2.00 9.48 -0.27
C GLN A 248 1.85 10.99 -0.13
N ILE A 249 0.79 11.58 -0.71
CA ILE A 249 0.47 13.01 -0.66
C ILE A 249 -1.01 13.24 -0.26
N ASN A 250 -1.29 14.30 0.51
CA ASN A 250 -2.66 14.75 0.78
C ASN A 250 -3.05 16.01 -0.03
N ASP A 251 -4.32 16.41 0.03
CA ASP A 251 -4.84 17.61 -0.67
C ASP A 251 -4.27 18.94 -0.14
N GLY A 252 -3.68 18.93 1.07
CA GLY A 252 -2.89 20.06 1.57
C GLY A 252 -1.58 20.24 0.79
N GLY A 253 -1.06 19.17 0.19
CA GLY A 253 0.28 19.12 -0.39
C GLY A 253 1.35 18.65 0.59
N GLN A 254 0.93 18.06 1.71
CA GLN A 254 1.85 17.38 2.62
C GLN A 254 2.18 16.01 2.03
N VAL A 255 3.48 15.70 1.96
CA VAL A 255 4.00 14.45 1.41
C VAL A 255 4.67 13.68 2.52
N VAL A 256 4.41 12.38 2.64
CA VAL A 256 5.13 11.48 3.55
C VAL A 256 5.97 10.50 2.75
N GLY A 257 7.07 10.04 3.34
CA GLY A 257 7.93 9.03 2.74
C GLY A 257 9.15 8.73 3.60
N THR A 258 10.21 8.26 2.96
CA THR A 258 11.39 7.72 3.63
C THR A 258 12.65 8.44 3.14
N SER A 259 13.52 8.81 4.07
CA SER A 259 14.83 9.41 3.83
C SER A 259 15.93 8.50 4.37
N SER A 260 17.14 8.55 3.80
CA SER A 260 18.23 7.64 4.18
C SER A 260 19.64 8.25 4.05
N PRO A 261 20.61 7.87 4.90
CA PRO A 261 22.00 8.30 4.76
C PRO A 261 22.66 7.84 3.46
N THR A 262 22.21 6.73 2.86
CA THR A 262 22.74 6.21 1.59
C THR A 262 21.66 5.54 0.72
N CYS A 263 21.89 5.52 -0.59
CA CYS A 263 21.02 4.82 -1.55
C CYS A 263 20.87 3.31 -1.24
N ALA A 264 21.95 2.60 -0.86
CA ALA A 264 21.84 1.19 -0.44
C ALA A 264 21.00 0.98 0.84
N GLU A 265 21.06 1.92 1.80
CA GLU A 265 20.24 1.87 3.02
C GLU A 265 18.76 2.13 2.74
N LEU A 266 18.45 3.04 1.82
CA LEU A 266 17.08 3.31 1.34
C LEU A 266 16.41 2.03 0.81
N PHE A 267 17.06 1.32 -0.12
CA PHE A 267 16.53 0.08 -0.70
C PHE A 267 16.57 -1.14 0.24
N SER A 268 17.42 -1.13 1.27
CA SER A 268 17.43 -2.17 2.32
C SER A 268 16.56 -1.81 3.54
N THR A 269 15.93 -0.63 3.55
CA THR A 269 15.16 -0.04 4.66
C THR A 269 15.91 0.08 6.00
N LEU A 270 17.21 -0.19 6.03
CA LEU A 270 18.06 -0.07 7.21
C LEU A 270 18.41 1.39 7.46
N ASN A 271 18.45 1.81 8.73
CA ASN A 271 18.79 3.17 9.16
C ASN A 271 17.95 4.27 8.47
N THR A 272 16.74 3.93 8.05
CA THR A 272 15.83 4.84 7.35
C THR A 272 15.04 5.72 8.31
N HIS A 273 14.83 6.96 7.89
CA HIS A 273 14.06 7.98 8.61
C HIS A 273 12.68 8.17 7.98
N ASN A 274 11.63 8.02 8.78
CA ASN A 274 10.28 8.40 8.40
C ASN A 274 10.20 9.94 8.29
N VAL A 275 9.84 10.48 7.13
CA VAL A 275 9.79 11.94 6.89
C VAL A 275 8.44 12.43 6.40
N LEU A 276 8.15 13.69 6.75
CA LEU A 276 7.06 14.50 6.26
C LEU A 276 7.65 15.75 5.58
N TRP A 277 7.37 15.95 4.30
CA TRP A 277 7.54 17.23 3.61
C TRP A 277 6.27 18.06 3.79
N ASP A 278 6.42 19.24 4.37
CA ASP A 278 5.32 20.16 4.68
C ASP A 278 5.76 21.59 4.36
N HIS A 279 5.21 22.16 3.28
CA HIS A 279 5.49 23.53 2.82
C HIS A 279 7.00 23.86 2.70
N GLY A 280 7.78 22.94 2.12
CA GLY A 280 9.22 23.10 1.90
C GLY A 280 10.10 22.77 3.11
N SER A 281 9.52 22.40 4.26
CA SER A 281 10.25 21.88 5.41
C SER A 281 10.22 20.34 5.42
N VAL A 282 11.34 19.71 5.78
CA VAL A 282 11.42 18.25 6.02
C VAL A 282 11.38 17.99 7.53
N VAL A 283 10.43 17.19 7.98
CA VAL A 283 10.21 16.85 9.40
C VAL A 283 10.49 15.36 9.61
N ASN A 284 11.41 15.02 10.51
CA ASN A 284 11.61 13.65 10.97
C ASN A 284 10.47 13.24 11.92
N MET A 285 9.75 12.17 11.60
CA MET A 285 8.61 11.67 12.37
C MET A 285 9.01 10.71 13.50
N GLY A 286 10.29 10.29 13.56
CA GLY A 286 10.79 9.28 14.47
C GLY A 286 10.42 7.85 14.03
N ASN A 287 10.59 6.89 14.94
CA ASN A 287 10.25 5.47 14.75
C ASN A 287 9.86 4.82 16.10
N LEU A 288 9.46 3.55 16.10
CA LEU A 288 9.12 2.78 17.31
C LEU A 288 10.35 2.17 18.03
N GLY A 289 11.55 2.69 17.78
CA GLY A 289 12.80 2.31 18.44
C GLY A 289 13.62 1.22 17.73
N GLY A 290 13.18 0.76 16.55
CA GLY A 290 13.92 -0.17 15.69
C GLY A 290 14.75 0.52 14.60
N VAL A 291 15.77 -0.19 14.09
CA VAL A 291 16.73 0.32 13.08
C VAL A 291 16.34 0.03 11.63
N CYS A 292 15.30 -0.78 11.41
CA CYS A 292 14.83 -1.18 10.08
C CYS A 292 13.36 -0.89 9.91
N CYS A 293 12.85 -1.18 8.70
CA CYS A 293 11.44 -1.51 8.53
C CYS A 293 10.53 -0.32 8.90
N ASN A 294 10.96 0.89 8.54
CA ASN A 294 10.35 2.18 8.85
C ASN A 294 9.77 2.77 7.57
N THR A 295 8.45 2.83 7.47
CA THR A 295 7.76 3.32 6.27
C THR A 295 6.45 4.00 6.66
N PRO A 296 6.28 5.31 6.40
CA PRO A 296 4.96 5.91 6.37
C PRO A 296 4.27 5.55 5.06
N VAL A 297 2.97 5.33 5.15
CA VAL A 297 2.17 4.64 4.14
C VAL A 297 1.03 5.52 3.64
N ASP A 298 0.27 6.09 4.56
CA ASP A 298 -0.90 6.91 4.24
C ASP A 298 -0.95 8.17 5.12
N ILE A 299 -1.51 9.28 4.61
CA ILE A 299 -1.66 10.58 5.29
C ILE A 299 -3.02 11.22 5.00
N ASN A 300 -3.95 11.27 5.95
CA ASN A 300 -5.29 11.85 5.72
C ASN A 300 -5.28 13.38 5.55
N SER A 301 -6.45 13.99 5.29
CA SER A 301 -6.53 15.45 5.09
C SER A 301 -6.28 16.26 6.38
N GLY A 302 -6.39 15.63 7.55
CA GLY A 302 -5.98 16.19 8.86
C GLY A 302 -4.48 16.08 9.14
N GLY A 303 -3.68 15.51 8.23
CA GLY A 303 -2.25 15.30 8.41
C GLY A 303 -1.90 14.18 9.40
N GLU A 304 -2.84 13.29 9.71
CA GLU A 304 -2.57 12.06 10.45
C GLU A 304 -1.96 11.02 9.52
N VAL A 305 -0.83 10.45 9.94
CA VAL A 305 0.01 9.54 9.17
C VAL A 305 -0.04 8.16 9.78
N VAL A 306 -0.15 7.13 8.94
CA VAL A 306 -0.05 5.71 9.34
C VAL A 306 1.02 5.00 8.55
N GLY A 307 1.45 3.84 9.05
CA GLY A 307 2.41 2.98 8.38
C GLY A 307 2.87 1.86 9.29
N TYR A 308 4.11 1.42 9.11
CA TYR A 308 4.76 0.43 9.96
C TYR A 308 6.18 0.87 10.35
N SER A 309 6.62 0.45 11.53
CA SER A 309 7.93 0.81 12.06
C SER A 309 8.52 -0.30 12.92
N GLY A 310 9.82 -0.54 12.77
CA GLY A 310 10.58 -1.46 13.62
C GLY A 310 10.47 -1.07 15.10
N THR A 311 10.18 -2.07 15.94
CA THR A 311 10.07 -1.90 17.39
C THR A 311 11.43 -2.04 18.09
N ALA A 312 11.54 -1.46 19.29
CA ALA A 312 12.74 -1.52 20.12
C ALA A 312 13.32 -2.94 20.25
N GLY A 313 14.62 -3.06 19.97
CA GLY A 313 15.33 -4.35 19.98
C GLY A 313 15.15 -5.19 18.70
N ASN A 314 14.56 -4.64 17.64
CA ASN A 314 14.51 -5.20 16.28
C ASN A 314 13.87 -6.60 16.18
N LYS A 315 12.96 -6.95 17.09
CA LYS A 315 12.31 -8.28 17.14
C LYS A 315 11.11 -8.41 16.19
N THR A 316 10.52 -7.27 15.82
CA THR A 316 9.33 -7.16 14.96
C THR A 316 9.09 -5.69 14.60
N PHE A 317 8.13 -5.42 13.72
CA PHE A 317 7.59 -4.10 13.42
C PHE A 317 6.08 -4.08 13.69
N HIS A 318 5.55 -2.93 14.10
CA HIS A 318 4.12 -2.73 14.33
C HIS A 318 3.58 -1.59 13.46
N ALA A 319 2.27 -1.62 13.25
CA ALA A 319 1.50 -0.51 12.72
C ALA A 319 1.64 0.71 13.64
N PHE A 320 1.80 1.90 13.07
CA PHE A 320 1.82 3.15 13.82
C PHE A 320 0.75 4.14 13.36
N ALA A 321 0.43 5.09 14.25
CA ALA A 321 -0.19 6.36 13.91
C ALA A 321 0.69 7.53 14.40
N TRP A 322 0.74 8.63 13.67
CA TRP A 322 1.53 9.82 13.97
C TRP A 322 0.83 11.08 13.48
N GLN A 323 1.05 12.22 14.14
CA GLN A 323 0.64 13.54 13.65
C GLN A 323 1.69 14.57 14.07
N LYS A 324 1.86 15.64 13.29
CA LYS A 324 2.84 16.69 13.54
C LYS A 324 2.65 17.31 14.94
N GLY A 325 3.71 17.32 15.74
CA GLY A 325 3.68 17.78 17.14
C GLY A 325 3.39 16.68 18.17
N HIS A 326 3.05 15.46 17.73
CA HIS A 326 2.84 14.30 18.59
C HIS A 326 3.97 13.27 18.42
N ARG A 327 4.14 12.40 19.43
CA ARG A 327 5.01 11.22 19.32
C ARG A 327 4.34 10.14 18.47
N MET A 328 5.13 9.33 17.78
CA MET A 328 4.64 8.13 17.10
C MET A 328 3.97 7.20 18.12
N ARG A 329 2.78 6.70 17.76
CA ARG A 329 1.97 5.80 18.57
C ARG A 329 2.02 4.40 17.97
N ASP A 330 2.53 3.44 18.74
CA ASP A 330 2.36 2.01 18.45
C ASP A 330 0.86 1.63 18.56
N LEU A 331 0.32 0.97 17.53
CA LEU A 331 -1.05 0.47 17.50
C LEU A 331 -1.17 -1.00 17.96
N GLY A 332 -0.04 -1.70 18.12
CA GLY A 332 0.02 -3.10 18.52
C GLY A 332 -0.43 -4.07 17.43
N THR A 333 -0.83 -5.28 17.82
CA THR A 333 -1.23 -6.38 16.94
C THR A 333 -2.58 -6.97 17.37
N LEU A 334 -3.22 -7.76 16.48
CA LEU A 334 -4.32 -8.61 16.91
C LEU A 334 -3.80 -9.73 17.83
N ARG A 335 -4.67 -10.26 18.69
CA ARG A 335 -4.27 -11.14 19.80
C ARG A 335 -3.44 -12.34 19.33
N ASN A 336 -2.25 -12.50 19.92
CA ASN A 336 -1.22 -13.50 19.64
C ASN A 336 -0.42 -13.31 18.34
N ASP A 337 -0.68 -12.25 17.57
CA ASP A 337 0.16 -11.89 16.42
C ASP A 337 1.38 -11.07 16.86
N LYS A 338 2.40 -11.01 15.98
CA LYS A 338 3.72 -10.45 16.30
C LYS A 338 4.04 -9.19 15.52
N SER A 339 3.45 -9.02 14.34
CA SER A 339 3.70 -7.89 13.45
C SER A 339 2.39 -7.35 12.89
N SER A 340 2.35 -6.06 12.59
CA SER A 340 1.18 -5.40 12.02
C SER A 340 1.55 -4.25 11.09
N PHE A 341 0.58 -3.85 10.26
CA PHE A 341 0.70 -2.79 9.28
C PHE A 341 -0.55 -1.91 9.29
N GLY A 342 -0.39 -0.59 9.13
CA GLY A 342 -1.47 0.30 8.70
C GLY A 342 -1.27 0.65 7.21
N PHE A 343 -2.27 0.36 6.38
CA PHE A 343 -2.23 0.57 4.92
C PHE A 343 -3.09 1.76 4.44
N GLY A 344 -4.18 2.12 5.13
CA GLY A 344 -4.95 3.34 4.85
C GLY A 344 -5.71 3.87 6.07
N ILE A 345 -6.03 5.18 6.17
CA ILE A 345 -6.57 5.85 7.39
C ILE A 345 -7.96 6.56 7.30
N ASN A 346 -8.47 6.92 6.12
CA ASN A 346 -9.66 7.82 5.93
C ASN A 346 -9.61 9.18 6.69
N ASP A 347 -10.59 10.04 6.45
CA ASP A 347 -10.70 11.37 7.11
C ASP A 347 -11.38 11.32 8.51
N GLN A 348 -11.85 10.14 8.94
CA GLN A 348 -12.42 9.88 10.28
C GLN A 348 -11.39 9.27 11.26
N GLY A 349 -10.20 8.87 10.77
CA GLY A 349 -9.14 8.24 11.56
C GLY A 349 -9.26 6.71 11.66
N ASP A 350 -9.97 6.06 10.74
CA ASP A 350 -10.14 4.61 10.68
C ASP A 350 -9.01 3.92 9.91
N ILE A 351 -8.16 3.19 10.64
CA ILE A 351 -6.95 2.62 10.05
C ILE A 351 -7.19 1.18 9.63
N VAL A 352 -7.13 0.87 8.34
CA VAL A 352 -7.14 -0.51 7.82
C VAL A 352 -5.74 -1.03 7.59
N GLY A 353 -5.58 -2.35 7.62
CA GLY A 353 -4.28 -2.97 7.34
C GLY A 353 -4.24 -4.47 7.57
N GLY A 354 -3.14 -4.94 8.16
CA GLY A 354 -2.87 -6.36 8.41
C GLY A 354 -2.24 -6.65 9.76
N SER A 355 -2.57 -7.82 10.33
CA SER A 355 -1.88 -8.39 11.50
C SER A 355 -1.43 -9.81 11.18
N CYS A 356 -0.19 -10.16 11.53
CA CYS A 356 0.45 -11.44 11.20
C CYS A 356 1.25 -11.97 12.41
N GLY A 357 1.22 -13.27 12.69
CA GLY A 357 1.96 -13.84 13.83
C GLY A 357 3.44 -14.13 13.61
N GLY A 358 4.04 -13.47 12.63
CA GLY A 358 5.49 -13.47 12.39
C GLY A 358 5.85 -12.80 11.08
N THR A 359 7.12 -12.42 10.97
CA THR A 359 7.77 -11.80 9.80
C THR A 359 7.95 -12.74 8.61
N SER A 360 7.40 -13.97 8.67
CA SER A 360 7.37 -14.89 7.52
C SER A 360 6.06 -14.79 6.73
N PHE A 361 5.07 -14.05 7.24
CA PHE A 361 3.78 -13.75 6.61
C PHE A 361 3.00 -14.99 6.15
N ASN A 362 3.20 -16.15 6.80
CA ASN A 362 2.50 -17.39 6.49
C ASN A 362 0.99 -17.32 6.81
N PHE A 363 0.63 -16.44 7.74
CA PHE A 363 -0.73 -16.20 8.20
C PHE A 363 -0.86 -14.73 8.60
N CYS A 364 -1.71 -14.01 7.88
CA CYS A 364 -2.12 -12.65 8.20
C CYS A 364 -3.66 -12.58 8.19
N THR A 365 -4.22 -11.57 8.83
CA THR A 365 -5.65 -11.25 8.77
C THR A 365 -5.83 -9.75 8.58
N ALA A 366 -6.85 -9.36 7.80
CA ALA A 366 -7.20 -7.97 7.61
C ALA A 366 -7.74 -7.37 8.92
N LEU A 367 -7.26 -6.17 9.28
CA LEU A 367 -7.71 -5.45 10.47
C LEU A 367 -8.34 -4.12 10.13
N ILE A 368 -9.17 -3.62 11.05
CA ILE A 368 -9.49 -2.19 11.18
C ILE A 368 -9.24 -1.75 12.63
N TRP A 369 -8.63 -0.58 12.78
CA TRP A 369 -8.51 0.14 14.04
C TRP A 369 -9.47 1.33 13.99
N ARG A 370 -10.45 1.38 14.90
CA ARG A 370 -11.44 2.45 15.02
C ARG A 370 -11.62 2.77 16.51
N ASN A 371 -11.59 4.06 16.88
CA ASN A 371 -11.83 4.53 18.25
C ASN A 371 -10.99 3.82 19.33
N GLY A 372 -9.71 3.51 19.05
CA GLY A 372 -8.84 2.81 20.00
C GLY A 372 -8.91 1.28 19.98
N VAL A 373 -9.81 0.68 19.20
CA VAL A 373 -10.06 -0.76 19.16
C VAL A 373 -9.63 -1.35 17.82
N MET A 374 -8.72 -2.33 17.88
CA MET A 374 -8.32 -3.14 16.73
C MET A 374 -9.25 -4.35 16.59
N THR A 375 -9.83 -4.55 15.41
CA THR A 375 -10.82 -5.59 15.10
C THR A 375 -10.38 -6.41 13.89
N ASP A 376 -10.48 -7.74 13.98
CA ASP A 376 -10.30 -8.65 12.85
C ASP A 376 -11.51 -8.54 11.89
N LEU A 377 -11.28 -8.11 10.66
CA LEU A 377 -12.34 -7.90 9.68
C LEU A 377 -12.99 -9.21 9.19
N ASN A 378 -12.31 -10.36 9.29
CA ASN A 378 -12.93 -11.66 8.99
C ASN A 378 -14.06 -12.01 9.97
N THR A 379 -14.03 -11.46 11.19
CA THR A 379 -15.12 -11.60 12.18
C THR A 379 -16.33 -10.68 11.91
N ARG A 380 -16.18 -9.76 10.94
CA ARG A 380 -17.21 -8.77 10.57
C ARG A 380 -17.87 -9.05 9.22
N ILE A 381 -17.47 -10.09 8.50
CA ILE A 381 -18.06 -10.43 7.20
C ILE A 381 -19.55 -10.77 7.37
N LYS A 382 -20.41 -10.09 6.63
CA LYS A 382 -21.86 -10.33 6.61
C LYS A 382 -22.18 -11.65 5.92
N ARG A 383 -23.17 -12.39 6.43
CA ARG A 383 -23.71 -13.58 5.76
C ARG A 383 -24.17 -13.24 4.34
N GLY A 384 -23.89 -14.13 3.38
CA GLY A 384 -24.20 -13.91 1.96
C GLY A 384 -23.15 -13.14 1.16
N SER A 385 -22.09 -12.65 1.81
CA SER A 385 -20.89 -12.14 1.13
C SER A 385 -20.18 -13.23 0.32
N ALA A 386 -19.29 -12.82 -0.59
CA ALA A 386 -18.35 -13.72 -1.24
C ALA A 386 -17.55 -14.53 -0.17
N PRO A 387 -17.36 -15.85 -0.35
CA PRO A 387 -16.71 -16.71 0.64
C PRO A 387 -15.17 -16.61 0.53
N LEU A 388 -14.67 -15.38 0.63
CA LEU A 388 -13.26 -15.04 0.64
C LEU A 388 -12.74 -14.90 2.08
N PHE A 389 -11.46 -15.13 2.29
CA PHE A 389 -10.75 -14.75 3.50
C PHE A 389 -10.04 -13.41 3.26
N LEU A 390 -10.26 -12.42 4.14
CA LEU A 390 -9.68 -11.09 4.00
C LEU A 390 -8.24 -11.12 4.55
N TYR A 391 -7.24 -11.00 3.66
CA TYR A 391 -5.84 -11.12 4.04
C TYR A 391 -5.28 -9.79 4.51
N PHE A 392 -5.55 -8.71 3.77
CA PHE A 392 -5.28 -7.32 4.14
C PHE A 392 -6.39 -6.38 3.66
N GLY A 393 -6.72 -5.37 4.46
CA GLY A 393 -7.41 -4.16 3.97
C GLY A 393 -6.35 -3.16 3.51
N ASN A 394 -6.30 -2.87 2.22
CA ASN A 394 -5.24 -2.08 1.59
C ASN A 394 -5.54 -0.58 1.61
N ASP A 395 -6.80 -0.19 1.43
CA ASP A 395 -7.24 1.21 1.48
C ASP A 395 -8.68 1.31 1.98
N ILE A 396 -9.04 2.48 2.48
CA ILE A 396 -10.35 2.82 3.04
C ILE A 396 -10.74 4.25 2.65
N ASN A 397 -11.97 4.38 2.13
CA ASN A 397 -12.56 5.66 1.75
C ASN A 397 -13.32 6.34 2.91
N SER A 398 -13.85 7.53 2.67
CA SER A 398 -14.54 8.36 3.68
C SER A 398 -15.88 7.79 4.11
N GLU A 399 -16.51 6.96 3.27
CA GLU A 399 -17.75 6.21 3.56
C GLU A 399 -17.46 4.91 4.35
N GLY A 400 -16.18 4.57 4.52
CA GLY A 400 -15.74 3.36 5.22
C GLY A 400 -15.77 2.09 4.37
N GLU A 401 -15.92 2.20 3.05
CA GLU A 401 -15.69 1.08 2.13
C GLU A 401 -14.20 0.75 2.04
N ILE A 402 -13.86 -0.53 2.00
CA ILE A 402 -12.47 -1.02 2.12
C ILE A 402 -12.09 -1.85 0.90
N ALA A 403 -10.95 -1.54 0.28
CA ALA A 403 -10.29 -2.36 -0.74
C ALA A 403 -9.50 -3.49 -0.07
N PHE A 404 -9.65 -4.72 -0.54
CA PHE A 404 -9.00 -5.90 0.04
C PHE A 404 -8.09 -6.65 -0.92
N TYR A 405 -6.97 -7.09 -0.36
CA TYR A 405 -6.29 -8.30 -0.81
C TYR A 405 -6.98 -9.51 -0.13
N ALA A 406 -7.78 -10.25 -0.90
CA ALA A 406 -8.57 -11.36 -0.37
C ALA A 406 -8.19 -12.70 -1.01
N PHE A 407 -8.41 -13.81 -0.31
CA PHE A 407 -8.05 -15.16 -0.77
C PHE A 407 -9.30 -16.04 -0.92
N ASP A 408 -9.45 -16.74 -2.04
CA ASP A 408 -10.48 -17.76 -2.25
C ASP A 408 -9.91 -19.16 -1.94
N PRO A 409 -10.14 -19.72 -0.73
CA PRO A 409 -9.58 -21.01 -0.34
C PRO A 409 -10.14 -22.19 -1.14
N ARG A 410 -11.21 -22.00 -1.92
CA ARG A 410 -11.80 -23.04 -2.78
C ARG A 410 -11.08 -23.16 -4.12
N LYS A 411 -10.42 -22.07 -4.55
CA LYS A 411 -9.64 -22.01 -5.79
C LYS A 411 -8.13 -22.04 -5.56
N GLY A 412 -7.67 -21.59 -4.39
CA GLY A 412 -6.24 -21.38 -4.14
C GLY A 412 -5.71 -20.13 -4.85
N GLU A 413 -6.53 -19.07 -4.92
CA GLU A 413 -6.26 -17.86 -5.69
C GLU A 413 -6.56 -16.62 -4.85
N PHE A 414 -5.73 -15.59 -4.96
CA PHE A 414 -6.07 -14.25 -4.48
C PHE A 414 -7.00 -13.51 -5.45
N ARG A 415 -7.90 -12.72 -4.89
CA ARG A 415 -8.98 -12.00 -5.55
C ARG A 415 -9.00 -10.55 -5.06
N ALA A 416 -9.26 -9.63 -5.99
CA ALA A 416 -9.59 -8.26 -5.66
C ALA A 416 -11.01 -8.22 -5.07
N ALA A 417 -11.20 -7.55 -3.94
CA ALA A 417 -12.49 -7.48 -3.26
C ALA A 417 -12.75 -6.10 -2.65
N ILE A 418 -14.03 -5.74 -2.53
CA ILE A 418 -14.50 -4.60 -1.74
C ILE A 418 -15.31 -5.12 -0.56
N GLY A 419 -15.12 -4.54 0.62
CA GLY A 419 -16.05 -4.68 1.74
C GLY A 419 -16.81 -3.38 1.93
N ILE A 420 -18.14 -3.46 1.81
CA ILE A 420 -19.06 -2.34 1.97
C ILE A 420 -19.66 -2.43 3.39
N PRO A 421 -19.51 -1.41 4.24
CA PRO A 421 -20.06 -1.45 5.60
C PRO A 421 -21.59 -1.45 5.54
N CYS A 422 -22.24 -2.38 6.21
CA CYS A 422 -23.71 -2.46 6.24
C CYS A 422 -24.28 -1.65 7.40
N ASP A 423 -24.18 -0.33 7.26
CA ASP A 423 -24.76 0.68 8.13
C ASP A 423 -26.02 1.33 7.52
N ALA A 424 -26.40 2.51 8.01
CA ALA A 424 -27.59 3.24 7.56
C ALA A 424 -27.44 3.81 6.14
N GLU A 425 -26.26 4.33 5.78
CA GLU A 425 -26.01 4.94 4.46
C GLU A 425 -26.02 3.87 3.36
N HIS A 426 -25.41 2.72 3.65
CA HIS A 426 -25.33 1.59 2.74
C HIS A 426 -26.55 0.65 2.79
N ALA A 427 -27.61 0.99 3.54
CA ALA A 427 -28.80 0.14 3.70
C ALA A 427 -29.49 -0.23 2.37
N ARG A 428 -29.24 0.51 1.29
CA ARG A 428 -29.77 0.25 -0.07
C ARG A 428 -28.90 -0.71 -0.90
N VAL A 429 -27.66 -0.97 -0.51
CA VAL A 429 -26.74 -1.92 -1.19
C VAL A 429 -27.33 -3.33 -1.11
N LYS A 430 -27.35 -4.05 -2.22
CA LYS A 430 -28.09 -5.33 -2.35
C LYS A 430 -27.70 -6.35 -1.26
N GLY A 431 -26.41 -6.46 -0.95
CA GLY A 431 -25.88 -7.34 0.11
C GLY A 431 -26.07 -6.82 1.53
N CYS A 432 -26.40 -5.53 1.71
CA CYS A 432 -26.65 -4.94 3.03
C CYS A 432 -28.12 -4.89 3.43
N ARG A 433 -29.07 -4.96 2.49
CA ARG A 433 -30.52 -4.92 2.75
C ARG A 433 -30.94 -5.95 3.82
N ASN A 434 -31.89 -5.53 4.67
CA ASN A 434 -32.28 -6.26 5.87
C ASN A 434 -32.81 -7.67 5.61
N GLY A 435 -32.06 -8.66 6.10
CA GLY A 435 -32.63 -9.81 6.80
C GLY A 435 -32.15 -9.77 8.25
N LEU A 436 -33.02 -10.06 9.21
CA LEU A 436 -32.66 -10.33 10.61
C LEU A 436 -32.02 -11.72 10.76
N GLU A 437 -31.15 -12.10 9.82
CA GLU A 437 -30.29 -13.26 9.95
C GLU A 437 -29.05 -12.84 10.72
N GLY A 438 -28.86 -13.44 11.89
CA GLY A 438 -27.84 -13.03 12.84
C GLY A 438 -26.42 -13.13 12.33
N VAL A 439 -25.49 -12.62 13.14
CA VAL A 439 -24.06 -12.89 13.03
C VAL A 439 -23.86 -14.40 12.81
N ASP A 440 -23.11 -14.78 11.77
CA ASP A 440 -22.70 -16.17 11.58
C ASP A 440 -21.89 -16.55 12.82
N PRO A 441 -22.39 -17.46 13.69
CA PRO A 441 -22.22 -17.36 15.14
C PRO A 441 -20.77 -17.58 15.56
N VAL A 442 -20.02 -16.47 15.66
CA VAL A 442 -18.56 -16.38 15.87
C VAL A 442 -17.84 -17.63 15.32
N LEU A 443 -18.05 -17.91 14.04
CA LEU A 443 -17.12 -18.74 13.31
C LEU A 443 -15.87 -17.90 13.15
N GLU A 444 -14.94 -18.04 14.10
CA GLU A 444 -13.52 -17.79 13.84
C GLU A 444 -13.20 -18.52 12.54
N ARG A 445 -13.17 -17.79 11.42
CA ARG A 445 -12.81 -18.37 10.13
C ARG A 445 -11.41 -18.95 10.31
N PRO A 446 -11.21 -20.27 10.14
CA PRO A 446 -9.92 -20.88 10.44
C PRO A 446 -8.81 -20.11 9.75
N ARG A 447 -7.76 -19.73 10.50
CA ARG A 447 -6.65 -18.95 9.95
C ARG A 447 -6.15 -19.62 8.69
N VAL A 448 -6.20 -18.91 7.57
CA VAL A 448 -5.66 -19.41 6.30
C VAL A 448 -4.15 -19.37 6.40
N VAL A 449 -3.54 -20.56 6.39
CA VAL A 449 -2.12 -20.71 6.12
C VAL A 449 -1.95 -20.88 4.63
N LEU A 450 -1.20 -19.98 4.00
CA LEU A 450 -0.96 -20.06 2.55
C LEU A 450 -0.10 -21.30 2.21
N PRO A 451 -0.51 -22.13 1.22
CA PRO A 451 0.35 -23.14 0.62
C PRO A 451 1.69 -22.56 0.17
N GLU A 452 2.79 -23.31 0.30
CA GLU A 452 4.14 -22.77 0.13
C GLU A 452 4.38 -22.13 -1.26
N ASN A 453 3.83 -22.72 -2.32
CA ASN A 453 3.90 -22.17 -3.68
C ASN A 453 3.12 -20.86 -3.85
N LEU A 454 2.04 -20.67 -3.08
CA LEU A 454 1.27 -19.42 -3.05
C LEU A 454 1.93 -18.38 -2.14
N ARG A 455 2.48 -18.82 -1.01
CA ARG A 455 3.31 -17.98 -0.12
C ARG A 455 4.53 -17.44 -0.86
N ALA A 456 5.22 -18.27 -1.64
CA ALA A 456 6.36 -17.84 -2.46
C ALA A 456 5.97 -16.89 -3.60
N GLN A 457 4.75 -16.96 -4.14
CA GLN A 457 4.23 -15.98 -5.12
C GLN A 457 3.85 -14.67 -4.43
N PHE A 458 3.15 -14.77 -3.29
CA PHE A 458 2.77 -13.63 -2.47
C PHE A 458 4.01 -12.86 -1.98
N LEU A 459 5.01 -13.52 -1.40
CA LEU A 459 6.26 -12.89 -0.92
C LEU A 459 7.14 -12.34 -2.06
N ARG A 460 6.87 -12.71 -3.32
CA ARG A 460 7.46 -12.01 -4.46
C ARG A 460 6.71 -10.70 -4.71
N ARG A 461 5.41 -10.76 -4.98
CA ARG A 461 4.58 -9.57 -5.28
C ARG A 461 4.50 -8.55 -4.15
N VAL A 462 4.54 -9.02 -2.92
CA VAL A 462 4.47 -8.22 -1.71
C VAL A 462 5.85 -8.24 -1.07
N PRO A 463 6.75 -7.34 -1.48
CA PRO A 463 7.97 -7.09 -0.74
C PRO A 463 7.56 -6.59 0.66
N LEU A 464 7.75 -7.45 1.65
CA LEU A 464 7.56 -7.17 3.07
C LEU A 464 8.92 -7.26 3.79
N PRO A 465 9.16 -6.43 4.82
CA PRO A 465 10.47 -6.25 5.46
C PRO A 465 11.02 -7.50 6.19
#